data_AF-A0AAW3REX0-F1
#
_entry.id   AF-A0AAW3REX0-F1
#
_cell.length_a   1.000
_cell.length_b   1.000
_cell.length_c   1.000
_cell.angle_alpha   90.00
_cell.angle_beta   90.00
_cell.angle_gamma   90.00
#
_symmetry.space_group_name_H-M   'P 1'
#
loop_
_entity.id
_entity.type
_entity.pdbx_description
1 polymer ?
#
loop_
_entity_poly.entity_id
_entity_poly.type
_entity_poly.pdbx_seq_one_letter_code
_entity_poly.pdbx_strand_id
1 'polypeptide(L)'
;MTRQSPQRLIQLWHAAGAVKTFGWGDPQTAQRPADDRRRFQTVYDQITDYVVGSEKMGTIFAASYHVPQTRMRVLGYPRSDRYCKSDWVMQTATAIYQKYPAFKQQEVILYAPTYRAGVQFALPADFKQLKLRPDQHLIIKLHPHLAEQERDLQARYPDLVTLVPEFSTDELLTVANTLVSDYSSVVFDYALLPNCQKIVFYVFDWNHYEQEVGLQADFRDWAPGPLVRTVVDLNHVLAMPGAPLQLTQFNQLWNTRNDGHAIERTLAYFYPRVTTTA
;
A
#
# COMPACT_ATOMS: atom_id res chain seq x y z
N MET A 1 9.42 -21.07 -26.15
CA MET A 1 10.40 -21.77 -25.30
C MET A 1 9.66 -22.83 -24.50
N THR A 2 9.81 -24.09 -24.87
CA THR A 2 9.24 -25.25 -24.17
C THR A 2 10.14 -25.59 -22.98
N ARG A 3 9.61 -25.55 -21.75
CA ARG A 3 10.35 -25.81 -20.51
C ARG A 3 10.63 -27.32 -20.37
N GLN A 4 11.86 -27.70 -20.02
CA GLN A 4 12.35 -29.09 -19.90
C GLN A 4 12.33 -29.69 -18.47
N SER A 5 11.52 -29.17 -17.56
CA SER A 5 11.18 -29.77 -16.26
C SER A 5 9.93 -29.03 -15.75
N PRO A 6 9.14 -29.52 -14.76
CA PRO A 6 8.03 -28.73 -14.21
C PRO A 6 8.58 -27.54 -13.40
N GLN A 7 9.09 -26.52 -14.09
CA GLN A 7 9.53 -25.27 -13.49
C GLN A 7 8.31 -24.51 -12.99
N ARG A 8 8.33 -24.13 -11.72
CA ARG A 8 7.33 -23.25 -11.12
C ARG A 8 7.72 -21.80 -11.39
N LEU A 9 6.76 -20.99 -11.79
CA LEU A 9 6.89 -19.53 -11.87
C LEU A 9 6.01 -18.94 -10.77
N ILE A 10 6.65 -18.45 -9.71
CA ILE A 10 5.98 -17.95 -8.51
C ILE A 10 5.93 -16.43 -8.61
N GLN A 11 4.73 -15.87 -8.57
CA GLN A 11 4.50 -14.42 -8.55
C GLN A 11 4.25 -13.96 -7.10
N LEU A 12 5.13 -13.13 -6.56
CA LEU A 12 4.96 -12.54 -5.23
C LEU A 12 4.14 -11.25 -5.26
N TRP A 13 4.11 -10.54 -6.40
CA TRP A 13 3.53 -9.20 -6.54
C TRP A 13 4.23 -8.12 -5.69
N HIS A 14 3.76 -6.88 -5.80
CA HIS A 14 4.36 -5.70 -5.18
C HIS A 14 3.50 -5.06 -4.08
N ALA A 15 2.35 -5.66 -3.74
CA ALA A 15 1.37 -5.10 -2.82
C ALA A 15 0.64 -6.19 -2.03
N ALA A 16 0.35 -5.93 -0.75
CA ALA A 16 -0.34 -6.84 0.17
C ALA A 16 -1.89 -6.80 0.07
N GLY A 17 -2.43 -6.11 -0.93
CA GLY A 17 -3.87 -5.97 -1.17
C GLY A 17 -4.14 -5.21 -2.47
N ALA A 18 -5.41 -4.93 -2.76
CA ALA A 18 -5.83 -4.30 -4.01
C ALA A 18 -6.88 -3.22 -3.77
N VAL A 19 -6.50 -1.95 -3.94
CA VAL A 19 -7.46 -0.83 -4.03
C VAL A 19 -7.93 -0.66 -5.47
N LYS A 20 -6.99 -0.81 -6.42
CA LYS A 20 -7.19 -0.61 -7.85
C LYS A 20 -7.62 -1.91 -8.51
N THR A 21 -8.31 -1.81 -9.64
CA THR A 21 -8.41 -2.91 -10.60
C THR A 21 -7.09 -3.06 -11.36
N PHE A 22 -6.79 -4.26 -11.83
CA PHE A 22 -5.60 -4.56 -12.63
C PHE A 22 -5.85 -5.77 -13.53
N GLY A 23 -4.88 -6.08 -14.41
CA GLY A 23 -5.03 -7.16 -15.37
C GLY A 23 -6.23 -6.91 -16.29
N TRP A 24 -7.16 -7.86 -16.36
CA TRP A 24 -8.40 -7.74 -17.12
C TRP A 24 -9.43 -6.80 -16.51
N GLY A 25 -9.30 -6.44 -15.22
CA GLY A 25 -10.14 -5.43 -14.60
C GLY A 25 -9.68 -3.98 -14.89
N ASP A 26 -8.45 -3.79 -15.39
CA ASP A 26 -7.95 -2.46 -15.78
C ASP A 26 -8.77 -1.90 -16.96
N PRO A 27 -9.39 -0.71 -16.83
CA PRO A 27 -10.14 -0.06 -17.91
C PRO A 27 -9.35 0.06 -19.22
N GLN A 28 -8.03 0.24 -19.14
CA GLN A 28 -7.16 0.38 -20.30
C GLN A 28 -6.91 -0.96 -21.00
N THR A 29 -6.97 -2.09 -20.30
CA THR A 29 -6.77 -3.42 -20.91
C THR A 29 -7.81 -3.70 -21.98
N ALA A 30 -9.07 -3.31 -21.77
CA ALA A 30 -10.14 -3.48 -22.75
C ALA A 30 -9.88 -2.70 -24.06
N GLN A 31 -9.19 -1.56 -23.96
CA GLN A 31 -8.88 -0.68 -25.09
C GLN A 31 -7.65 -1.13 -25.90
N ARG A 32 -6.82 -2.04 -25.37
CA ARG A 32 -5.61 -2.52 -26.05
C ARG A 32 -5.93 -3.41 -27.25
N PRO A 33 -5.05 -3.48 -28.27
CA PRO A 33 -5.19 -4.40 -29.40
C PRO A 33 -5.35 -5.85 -28.96
N ALA A 34 -6.07 -6.65 -29.76
CA ALA A 34 -6.34 -8.06 -29.43
C ALA A 34 -5.06 -8.89 -29.25
N ASP A 35 -4.01 -8.60 -30.02
CA ASP A 35 -2.70 -9.27 -29.89
C ASP A 35 -2.03 -8.98 -28.55
N ASP A 36 -2.08 -7.74 -28.08
CA ASP A 36 -1.51 -7.38 -26.78
C ASP A 36 -2.25 -8.07 -25.63
N ARG A 37 -3.59 -8.12 -25.70
CA ARG A 37 -4.40 -8.83 -24.72
C ARG A 37 -4.09 -10.34 -24.70
N ARG A 38 -3.91 -10.96 -25.88
CA ARG A 38 -3.46 -12.37 -25.99
C ARG A 38 -2.08 -12.58 -25.39
N ARG A 39 -1.15 -11.63 -25.58
CA ARG A 39 0.20 -11.68 -25.00
C ARG A 39 0.15 -11.57 -23.48
N PHE A 40 -0.69 -10.70 -22.92
CA PHE A 40 -0.89 -10.59 -21.47
C PHE A 40 -1.39 -11.91 -20.88
N GLN A 41 -2.43 -12.51 -21.47
CA GLN A 41 -2.92 -13.81 -21.01
C GLN A 41 -1.85 -14.89 -21.10
N THR A 42 -1.09 -14.94 -22.19
CA THR A 42 0.03 -15.89 -22.33
C THR A 42 1.04 -15.77 -21.18
N VAL A 43 1.30 -14.55 -20.68
CA VAL A 43 2.16 -14.35 -19.51
C VAL A 43 1.47 -14.85 -18.23
N TYR A 44 0.20 -14.49 -18.01
CA TYR A 44 -0.55 -14.91 -16.83
C TYR A 44 -0.68 -16.44 -16.73
N ASP A 45 -0.87 -17.10 -17.87
CA ASP A 45 -1.00 -18.56 -17.97
C ASP A 45 0.30 -19.30 -17.61
N GLN A 46 1.46 -18.66 -17.78
CA GLN A 46 2.76 -19.22 -17.41
C GLN A 46 3.05 -19.14 -15.91
N ILE A 47 2.35 -18.28 -15.16
CA ILE A 47 2.50 -18.16 -13.71
C ILE A 47 1.79 -19.34 -13.06
N THR A 48 2.56 -20.19 -12.38
CA THR A 48 2.05 -21.42 -11.77
C THR A 48 1.39 -21.15 -10.43
N ASP A 49 1.92 -20.17 -9.68
CA ASP A 49 1.48 -19.86 -8.33
C ASP A 49 1.57 -18.36 -8.07
N TYR A 50 0.58 -17.81 -7.38
CA TYR A 50 0.56 -16.43 -6.88
C TYR A 50 0.55 -16.47 -5.36
N VAL A 51 1.47 -15.76 -4.72
CA VAL A 51 1.48 -15.62 -3.26
C VAL A 51 0.59 -14.45 -2.88
N VAL A 52 -0.39 -14.69 -2.00
CA VAL A 52 -1.37 -13.70 -1.56
C VAL A 52 -1.50 -13.66 -0.04
N GLY A 53 -1.88 -12.49 0.50
CA GLY A 53 -2.00 -12.24 1.93
C GLY A 53 -3.33 -12.68 2.55
N SER A 54 -4.36 -12.92 1.73
CA SER A 54 -5.72 -13.28 2.16
C SER A 54 -6.52 -13.93 1.03
N GLU A 55 -7.63 -14.58 1.39
CA GLU A 55 -8.60 -15.12 0.42
C GLU A 55 -9.23 -14.03 -0.45
N LYS A 56 -9.49 -12.85 0.13
CA LYS A 56 -10.00 -11.68 -0.60
C LYS A 56 -9.03 -11.27 -1.71
N MET A 57 -7.75 -11.14 -1.37
CA MET A 57 -6.70 -10.84 -2.35
C MET A 57 -6.61 -11.95 -3.41
N GLY A 58 -6.63 -13.22 -3.01
CA GLY A 58 -6.63 -14.36 -3.94
C GLY A 58 -7.79 -14.30 -4.95
N THR A 59 -9.00 -14.04 -4.47
CA THR A 59 -10.21 -13.93 -5.31
C THR A 59 -10.06 -12.82 -6.35
N ILE A 60 -9.59 -11.64 -5.94
CA ILE A 60 -9.35 -10.51 -6.84
C ILE A 60 -8.28 -10.85 -7.87
N PHE A 61 -7.20 -11.52 -7.48
CA PHE A 61 -6.08 -11.87 -8.37
C PHE A 61 -6.50 -12.92 -9.40
N ALA A 62 -7.21 -13.97 -8.97
CA ALA A 62 -7.73 -15.00 -9.87
C ALA A 62 -8.65 -14.40 -10.94
N ALA A 63 -9.57 -13.52 -10.53
CA ALA A 63 -10.43 -12.79 -11.45
C ALA A 63 -9.64 -11.84 -12.37
N SER A 64 -8.74 -11.02 -11.81
CA SER A 64 -7.98 -10.02 -12.56
C SER A 64 -7.05 -10.64 -13.62
N TYR A 65 -6.54 -11.85 -13.40
CA TYR A 65 -5.67 -12.54 -14.35
C TYR A 65 -6.37 -13.62 -15.19
N HIS A 66 -7.67 -13.84 -14.98
CA HIS A 66 -8.44 -14.95 -15.55
C HIS A 66 -7.74 -16.31 -15.36
N VAL A 67 -7.24 -16.57 -14.15
CA VAL A 67 -6.59 -17.83 -13.80
C VAL A 67 -7.36 -18.58 -12.71
N PRO A 68 -7.24 -19.91 -12.60
CA PRO A 68 -7.94 -20.67 -11.57
C PRO A 68 -7.53 -20.25 -10.15
N GLN A 69 -8.50 -20.21 -9.23
CA GLN A 69 -8.27 -19.96 -7.79
C GLN A 69 -7.23 -20.90 -7.19
N THR A 70 -7.09 -22.12 -7.73
CA THR A 70 -6.11 -23.11 -7.28
C THR A 70 -4.65 -22.67 -7.44
N ARG A 71 -4.37 -21.61 -8.22
CA ARG A 71 -3.05 -20.98 -8.33
C ARG A 71 -2.79 -19.94 -7.22
N MET A 72 -3.79 -19.55 -6.45
CA MET A 72 -3.64 -18.61 -5.34
C MET A 72 -3.16 -19.35 -4.10
N ARG A 73 -1.99 -18.97 -3.60
CA ARG A 73 -1.36 -19.52 -2.39
C ARG A 73 -1.46 -18.47 -1.30
N VAL A 74 -2.41 -18.68 -0.39
CA VAL A 74 -2.64 -17.79 0.76
C VAL A 74 -1.56 -18.04 1.81
N LEU A 75 -0.37 -17.47 1.55
CA LEU A 75 0.83 -17.70 2.34
C LEU A 75 1.31 -16.44 3.07
N GLY A 76 0.65 -15.29 2.87
CA GLY A 76 1.12 -14.02 3.40
C GLY A 76 2.05 -13.32 2.42
N TYR A 77 2.25 -12.02 2.58
CA TYR A 77 3.13 -11.23 1.75
C TYR A 77 4.52 -11.10 2.41
N PRO A 78 5.59 -11.74 1.89
CA PRO A 78 6.88 -11.82 2.58
C PRO A 78 7.48 -10.48 3.05
N ARG A 79 7.24 -9.39 2.31
CA ARG A 79 7.72 -8.05 2.70
C ARG A 79 7.08 -7.57 4.02
N SER A 80 5.81 -7.91 4.26
CA SER A 80 5.04 -7.41 5.40
C SER A 80 5.49 -7.99 6.74
N ASP A 81 6.22 -9.12 6.75
CA ASP A 81 6.72 -9.74 7.98
C ASP A 81 7.53 -8.78 8.84
N ARG A 82 8.20 -7.79 8.22
CA ARG A 82 8.98 -6.77 8.95
C ARG A 82 8.14 -5.97 9.94
N TYR A 83 6.86 -5.71 9.63
CA TYR A 83 5.98 -4.91 10.48
C TYR A 83 5.58 -5.65 11.76
N CYS A 84 5.68 -6.98 11.77
CA CYS A 84 5.46 -7.82 12.94
C CYS A 84 6.74 -8.02 13.78
N LYS A 85 7.91 -7.56 13.30
CA LYS A 85 9.19 -7.68 14.01
C LYS A 85 9.42 -6.43 14.86
N SER A 86 9.13 -6.54 16.15
CA SER A 86 9.30 -5.44 17.12
C SER A 86 10.69 -4.80 17.04
N ASP A 87 11.75 -5.61 16.92
CA ASP A 87 13.13 -5.11 16.86
C ASP A 87 13.36 -4.22 15.64
N TRP A 88 12.85 -4.61 14.47
CA TRP A 88 12.96 -3.81 13.26
C TRP A 88 12.17 -2.51 13.40
N VAL A 89 10.91 -2.59 13.85
CA VAL A 89 10.04 -1.40 14.05
C VAL A 89 10.69 -0.42 15.02
N MET A 90 11.20 -0.90 16.17
CA MET A 90 11.84 -0.06 17.18
C MET A 90 13.15 0.56 16.70
N GLN A 91 13.99 -0.21 16.01
CA GLN A 91 15.27 0.29 15.47
C GLN A 91 15.04 1.35 14.40
N THR A 92 14.13 1.10 13.45
CA THR A 92 13.77 2.06 12.40
C THR A 92 13.17 3.34 13.00
N ALA A 93 12.21 3.22 13.91
CA ALA A 93 11.64 4.38 14.59
C ALA A 93 12.70 5.17 15.37
N THR A 94 13.63 4.48 16.05
CA THR A 94 14.74 5.11 16.77
C THR A 94 15.65 5.90 15.84
N ALA A 95 16.03 5.34 14.69
CA ALA A 95 16.84 6.04 13.71
C ALA A 95 16.14 7.30 13.17
N ILE A 96 14.82 7.22 12.93
CA ILE A 96 14.02 8.37 12.52
C ILE A 96 14.00 9.43 13.63
N TYR A 97 13.73 9.06 14.89
CA TYR A 97 13.69 10.00 16.01
C TYR A 97 15.05 10.62 16.33
N GLN A 98 16.16 9.91 16.10
CA GLN A 98 17.51 10.49 16.24
C GLN A 98 17.75 11.61 15.24
N LYS A 99 17.26 11.45 14.01
CA LYS A 99 17.40 12.46 12.95
C LYS A 99 16.35 13.57 13.05
N TYR A 100 15.14 13.23 13.52
CA TYR A 100 14.00 14.13 13.68
C TYR A 100 13.43 14.03 15.11
N PRO A 101 14.10 14.59 16.13
CA PRO A 101 13.68 14.47 17.53
C PRO A 101 12.26 14.99 17.82
N ALA A 102 11.79 15.97 17.05
CA ALA A 102 10.45 16.54 17.17
C ALA A 102 9.34 15.49 17.00
N PHE A 103 9.54 14.48 16.16
CA PHE A 103 8.53 13.45 15.86
C PHE A 103 8.20 12.59 17.08
N LYS A 104 9.07 12.55 18.11
CA LYS A 104 8.82 11.77 19.32
C LYS A 104 7.72 12.38 20.22
N GLN A 105 7.47 13.69 20.09
CA GLN A 105 6.54 14.44 20.94
C GLN A 105 5.32 14.96 20.17
N GLN A 106 5.23 14.64 18.87
CA GLN A 106 4.19 15.12 17.98
C GLN A 106 3.45 13.94 17.35
N GLU A 107 2.18 14.14 16.99
CA GLU A 107 1.45 13.25 16.09
C GLU A 107 2.03 13.39 14.68
N VAL A 108 2.68 12.33 14.20
CA VAL A 108 3.22 12.29 12.84
C VAL A 108 2.12 11.89 11.87
N ILE A 109 1.83 12.77 10.92
CA ILE A 109 0.96 12.53 9.78
C ILE A 109 1.84 12.23 8.58
N LEU A 110 1.75 11.01 8.05
CA LEU A 110 2.35 10.66 6.77
C LEU A 110 1.31 10.79 5.68
N TYR A 111 1.50 11.73 4.75
CA TYR A 111 0.75 11.78 3.51
C TYR A 111 1.54 11.09 2.39
N ALA A 112 1.06 9.91 1.98
CA ALA A 112 1.65 9.08 0.93
C ALA A 112 0.63 8.93 -0.23
N PRO A 113 0.54 9.92 -1.13
CA PRO A 113 -0.32 9.84 -2.31
C PRO A 113 0.25 8.89 -3.35
N THR A 114 -0.64 8.32 -4.15
CA THR A 114 -0.27 7.37 -5.21
C THR A 114 0.29 8.13 -6.42
N TYR A 115 1.32 7.57 -7.06
CA TYR A 115 1.86 8.11 -8.31
C TYR A 115 0.82 8.11 -9.44
N ARG A 116 0.73 9.21 -10.19
CA ARG A 116 -0.05 9.34 -11.42
C ARG A 116 0.90 9.30 -12.61
N ALA A 117 0.78 8.30 -13.47
CA ALA A 117 1.66 8.15 -14.62
C ALA A 117 1.40 9.27 -15.64
N GLY A 118 2.47 9.89 -16.16
CA GLY A 118 2.37 10.92 -17.19
C GLY A 118 1.84 12.28 -16.72
N VAL A 119 1.64 12.48 -15.42
CA VAL A 119 1.13 13.74 -14.84
C VAL A 119 2.08 14.23 -13.75
N GLN A 120 2.31 15.53 -13.69
CA GLN A 120 3.01 16.16 -12.57
C GLN A 120 2.15 16.00 -11.30
N PHE A 121 2.70 15.49 -10.21
CA PHE A 121 1.97 15.43 -8.97
C PHE A 121 1.66 16.85 -8.50
N ALA A 122 0.38 17.14 -8.34
CA ALA A 122 -0.10 18.43 -7.87
C ALA A 122 -1.10 18.21 -6.75
N LEU A 123 -0.84 18.87 -5.62
CA LEU A 123 -1.84 18.99 -4.57
C LEU A 123 -2.98 19.89 -5.05
N PRO A 124 -4.22 19.65 -4.57
CA PRO A 124 -5.33 20.58 -4.78
C PRO A 124 -4.94 22.01 -4.41
N ALA A 125 -5.42 23.00 -5.17
CA ALA A 125 -5.00 24.39 -5.01
C ALA A 125 -5.30 24.98 -3.62
N ASP A 126 -6.31 24.43 -2.96
CA ASP A 126 -6.74 24.75 -1.60
C ASP A 126 -5.95 23.98 -0.52
N PHE A 127 -5.00 23.10 -0.87
CA PHE A 127 -4.19 22.35 0.11
C PHE A 127 -3.39 23.27 1.05
N LYS A 128 -3.06 24.48 0.60
CA LYS A 128 -2.50 25.55 1.45
C LYS A 128 -3.36 25.92 2.67
N GLN A 129 -4.64 25.53 2.66
CA GLN A 129 -5.60 25.76 3.74
C GLN A 129 -5.67 24.59 4.72
N LEU A 130 -4.81 23.56 4.56
CA LEU A 130 -4.68 22.48 5.54
C LEU A 130 -4.26 23.06 6.89
N LYS A 131 -4.96 22.67 7.94
CA LYS A 131 -4.75 23.12 9.31
C LYS A 131 -4.27 21.94 10.14
N LEU A 132 -3.04 22.04 10.61
CA LEU A 132 -2.48 21.12 11.58
C LEU A 132 -2.70 21.66 12.98
N ARG A 133 -2.93 20.77 13.93
CA ARG A 133 -2.86 21.12 15.34
C ARG A 133 -1.40 21.41 15.74
N PRO A 134 -1.14 22.16 16.83
CA PRO A 134 0.22 22.45 17.28
C PRO A 134 1.08 21.21 17.57
N ASP A 135 0.43 20.10 17.92
CA ASP A 135 1.04 18.81 18.20
C ASP A 135 1.21 17.93 16.95
N GLN A 136 0.86 18.38 15.75
CA GLN A 136 0.95 17.59 14.53
C GLN A 136 2.13 17.96 13.64
N HIS A 137 2.66 16.97 12.93
CA HIS A 137 3.72 17.13 11.95
C HIS A 137 3.37 16.42 10.64
N LEU A 138 3.35 17.15 9.53
CA LEU A 138 3.04 16.56 8.22
C LEU A 138 4.31 16.23 7.45
N ILE A 139 4.45 14.95 7.12
CA ILE A 139 5.43 14.43 6.19
C ILE A 139 4.71 14.12 4.88
N ILE A 140 5.17 14.68 3.77
CA ILE A 140 4.72 14.24 2.43
C ILE A 140 5.80 13.33 1.86
N LYS A 141 5.41 12.11 1.46
CA LYS A 141 6.31 11.16 0.81
C LYS A 141 5.77 10.78 -0.56
N LEU A 142 6.39 11.31 -1.61
CA LEU A 142 6.05 10.97 -2.99
C LEU A 142 6.80 9.72 -3.44
N HIS A 143 6.37 9.17 -4.57
CA HIS A 143 7.10 8.09 -5.23
C HIS A 143 8.53 8.53 -5.58
N PRO A 144 9.57 7.67 -5.47
CA PRO A 144 10.96 8.06 -5.72
C PRO A 144 11.24 8.74 -7.07
N HIS A 145 10.47 8.39 -8.11
CA HIS A 145 10.55 9.06 -9.43
C HIS A 145 10.14 10.54 -9.40
N LEU A 146 9.56 11.03 -8.31
CA LEU A 146 9.10 12.39 -8.11
C LEU A 146 9.93 13.16 -7.07
N ALA A 147 11.17 12.72 -6.79
CA ALA A 147 12.02 13.35 -5.78
C ALA A 147 12.27 14.86 -6.02
N GLU A 148 12.29 15.31 -7.27
CA GLU A 148 12.35 16.75 -7.60
C GLU A 148 11.07 17.48 -7.20
N GLN A 149 9.91 16.93 -7.53
CA GLN A 149 8.62 17.52 -7.18
C GLN A 149 8.37 17.50 -5.67
N GLU A 150 8.89 16.50 -4.96
CA GLU A 150 8.86 16.44 -3.51
C GLU A 150 9.59 17.66 -2.91
N ARG A 151 10.76 18.04 -3.45
CA ARG A 151 11.48 19.27 -3.05
C ARG A 151 10.70 20.54 -3.36
N ASP A 152 10.04 20.61 -4.51
CA ASP A 152 9.21 21.76 -4.88
C ASP A 152 8.03 21.96 -3.92
N LEU A 153 7.44 20.87 -3.40
CA LEU A 153 6.37 20.96 -2.41
C LEU A 153 6.85 21.60 -1.11
N GLN A 154 8.05 21.26 -0.64
CA GLN A 154 8.62 21.89 0.55
C GLN A 154 8.87 23.38 0.34
N ALA A 155 9.39 23.77 -0.82
CA ALA A 155 9.58 25.18 -1.15
C ALA A 155 8.25 25.97 -1.19
N ARG A 156 7.17 25.32 -1.62
CA ARG A 156 5.82 25.91 -1.70
C ARG A 156 5.12 25.98 -0.35
N TYR A 157 5.44 25.07 0.57
CA TYR A 157 4.78 24.89 1.86
C TYR A 157 5.78 24.74 3.02
N PRO A 158 6.73 25.67 3.21
CA PRO A 158 7.87 25.48 4.13
C PRO A 158 7.45 25.33 5.59
N ASP A 159 6.33 25.95 5.99
CA ASP A 159 5.83 25.91 7.37
C ASP A 159 4.84 24.76 7.62
N LEU A 160 4.46 24.02 6.57
CA LEU A 160 3.44 22.97 6.63
C LEU A 160 4.00 21.58 6.31
N VAL A 161 4.98 21.49 5.41
CA VAL A 161 5.47 20.21 4.86
C VAL A 161 6.92 19.98 5.25
N THR A 162 7.17 18.82 5.86
CA THR A 162 8.51 18.32 6.11
C THR A 162 8.84 17.19 5.16
N LEU A 163 10.05 17.25 4.59
CA LEU A 163 10.59 16.16 3.80
C LEU A 163 11.53 15.31 4.63
N VAL A 164 11.43 14.00 4.38
CA VAL A 164 12.25 13.00 5.05
C VAL A 164 12.82 12.06 3.98
N PRO A 165 13.74 12.57 3.12
CA PRO A 165 14.16 11.87 1.92
C PRO A 165 14.95 10.59 2.22
N GLU A 166 15.60 10.48 3.37
CA GLU A 166 16.49 9.38 3.74
C GLU A 166 15.75 8.12 4.20
N PHE A 167 14.46 8.24 4.52
CA PHE A 167 13.64 7.12 4.95
C PHE A 167 12.56 6.83 3.91
N SER A 168 12.36 5.55 3.61
CA SER A 168 11.32 5.08 2.72
C SER A 168 9.92 5.24 3.33
N THR A 169 8.88 5.19 2.50
CA THR A 169 7.48 5.18 2.98
C THR A 169 7.26 4.08 4.01
N ASP A 170 7.77 2.87 3.75
CA ASP A 170 7.65 1.72 4.65
C ASP A 170 8.28 1.95 6.02
N GLU A 171 9.40 2.66 6.08
CA GLU A 171 10.07 3.03 7.34
C GLU A 171 9.31 4.14 8.06
N LEU A 172 8.81 5.14 7.34
CA LEU A 172 8.03 6.24 7.92
C LEU A 172 6.73 5.78 8.56
N LEU A 173 6.15 4.66 8.09
CA LEU A 173 5.00 4.05 8.76
C LEU A 173 5.28 3.69 10.23
N THR A 174 6.54 3.41 10.62
CA THR A 174 6.90 3.03 12.00
C THR A 174 6.78 4.18 13.01
N VAL A 175 6.75 5.42 12.53
CA VAL A 175 6.59 6.63 13.37
C VAL A 175 5.26 7.34 13.11
N ALA A 176 4.58 7.07 12.00
CA ALA A 176 3.31 7.69 11.66
C ALA A 176 2.19 7.28 12.63
N ASN A 177 1.47 8.25 13.18
CA ASN A 177 0.22 8.01 13.93
C ASN A 177 -1.00 8.06 13.01
N THR A 178 -0.93 8.89 11.97
CA THR A 178 -1.96 9.06 10.95
C THR A 178 -1.36 8.85 9.57
N LEU A 179 -1.96 7.96 8.77
CA LEU A 179 -1.68 7.84 7.35
C LEU A 179 -2.79 8.55 6.56
N VAL A 180 -2.43 9.59 5.83
CA VAL A 180 -3.25 10.10 4.73
C VAL A 180 -2.75 9.42 3.45
N SER A 181 -3.63 8.75 2.73
CA SER A 181 -3.33 8.18 1.42
C SER A 181 -4.54 8.36 0.50
N ASP A 182 -4.50 7.84 -0.72
CA ASP A 182 -5.57 7.97 -1.71
C ASP A 182 -6.04 6.59 -2.20
N TYR A 183 -5.27 5.95 -3.08
CA TYR A 183 -5.57 4.65 -3.69
C TYR A 183 -4.35 3.70 -3.62
N SER A 184 -3.50 3.92 -2.61
CA SER A 184 -2.26 3.17 -2.41
C SER A 184 -2.51 1.90 -1.62
N SER A 185 -1.77 0.85 -1.94
CA SER A 185 -1.75 -0.38 -1.15
C SER A 185 -1.05 -0.24 0.19
N VAL A 186 -0.38 0.89 0.46
CA VAL A 186 0.35 1.13 1.72
C VAL A 186 -0.56 1.05 2.95
N VAL A 187 -1.87 1.26 2.78
CA VAL A 187 -2.87 1.12 3.86
C VAL A 187 -2.95 -0.31 4.41
N PHE A 188 -2.71 -1.33 3.57
CA PHE A 188 -2.71 -2.72 4.00
C PHE A 188 -1.52 -3.04 4.91
N ASP A 189 -0.35 -2.46 4.59
CA ASP A 189 0.86 -2.59 5.40
C ASP A 189 0.74 -1.82 6.72
N TYR A 190 0.24 -0.59 6.67
CA TYR A 190 0.13 0.25 7.86
C TYR A 190 -0.81 -0.34 8.91
N ALA A 191 -1.87 -1.01 8.48
CA ALA A 191 -2.82 -1.70 9.37
C ALA A 191 -2.21 -2.87 10.17
N LEU A 192 -0.98 -3.29 9.87
CA LEU A 192 -0.24 -4.29 10.64
C LEU A 192 0.54 -3.68 11.81
N LEU A 193 0.74 -2.37 11.80
CA LEU A 193 1.58 -1.68 12.78
C LEU A 193 0.78 -1.27 14.02
N PRO A 194 1.36 -1.41 15.23
CA PRO A 194 0.67 -1.08 16.48
C PRO A 194 0.44 0.44 16.65
N ASN A 195 1.24 1.27 15.98
CA ASN A 195 1.09 2.72 15.97
C ASN A 195 0.08 3.24 14.95
N CYS A 196 -0.62 2.35 14.23
CA CYS A 196 -1.71 2.74 13.32
C CYS A 196 -2.93 3.23 14.10
N GLN A 197 -3.03 4.55 14.28
CA GLN A 197 -4.16 5.18 14.98
C GLN A 197 -5.19 5.73 13.99
N LYS A 198 -4.79 6.16 12.79
CA LYS A 198 -5.75 6.73 11.85
C LYS A 198 -5.33 6.50 10.41
N ILE A 199 -6.29 6.12 9.57
CA ILE A 199 -6.16 6.09 8.12
C ILE A 199 -7.19 7.04 7.53
N VAL A 200 -6.78 7.91 6.63
CA VAL A 200 -7.65 8.85 5.92
C VAL A 200 -7.41 8.71 4.43
N PHE A 201 -8.46 8.51 3.66
CA PHE A 201 -8.40 8.41 2.20
C PHE A 201 -8.73 9.77 1.60
N TYR A 202 -7.73 10.55 1.21
CA TYR A 202 -7.89 11.82 0.51
C TYR A 202 -8.01 11.61 -1.00
N VAL A 203 -9.25 11.39 -1.44
CA VAL A 203 -9.63 10.93 -2.78
C VAL A 203 -10.25 12.07 -3.62
N PHE A 204 -9.53 13.19 -3.69
CA PHE A 204 -9.98 14.43 -4.33
C PHE A 204 -10.34 14.26 -5.81
N ASP A 205 -9.69 13.32 -6.50
CA ASP A 205 -9.81 13.02 -7.93
C ASP A 205 -10.64 11.75 -8.23
N TRP A 206 -11.41 11.22 -7.27
CA TRP A 206 -12.04 9.90 -7.38
C TRP A 206 -12.72 9.59 -8.71
N ASN A 207 -13.56 10.50 -9.23
CA ASN A 207 -14.31 10.24 -10.46
C ASN A 207 -13.38 10.02 -11.65
N HIS A 208 -12.30 10.82 -11.73
CA HIS A 208 -11.31 10.71 -12.78
C HIS A 208 -10.46 9.45 -12.59
N TYR A 209 -10.02 9.20 -11.35
CA TYR A 209 -9.18 8.06 -11.03
C TYR A 209 -9.87 6.71 -11.25
N GLU A 210 -11.15 6.60 -10.87
CA GLU A 210 -11.98 5.42 -11.12
C GLU A 210 -12.16 5.14 -12.61
N GLN A 211 -12.27 6.18 -13.44
CA GLN A 211 -12.41 6.02 -14.89
C GLN A 211 -11.09 5.61 -15.57
N GLU A 212 -9.97 6.21 -15.17
CA GLU A 212 -8.68 6.00 -15.86
C GLU A 212 -7.90 4.79 -15.38
N VAL A 213 -7.94 4.52 -14.06
CA VAL A 213 -7.14 3.47 -13.40
C VAL A 213 -8.03 2.32 -12.92
N GLY A 214 -9.25 2.65 -12.50
CA GLY A 214 -10.22 1.69 -11.97
C GLY A 214 -9.98 1.35 -10.50
N LEU A 215 -11.08 1.14 -9.79
CA LEU A 215 -11.13 0.86 -8.36
C LEU A 215 -11.91 -0.43 -8.12
N GLN A 216 -11.52 -1.19 -7.09
CA GLN A 216 -12.32 -2.32 -6.64
C GLN A 216 -13.70 -1.80 -6.18
N ALA A 217 -14.78 -2.43 -6.65
CA ALA A 217 -16.14 -1.94 -6.44
C ALA A 217 -16.51 -1.78 -4.96
N ASP A 218 -15.94 -2.61 -4.09
CA ASP A 218 -16.19 -2.60 -2.66
C ASP A 218 -15.16 -1.77 -1.86
N PHE A 219 -14.31 -0.98 -2.52
CA PHE A 219 -13.29 -0.14 -1.86
C PHE A 219 -13.88 0.70 -0.72
N ARG A 220 -15.01 1.36 -0.98
CA ARG A 220 -15.68 2.20 0.01
C ARG A 220 -16.18 1.41 1.22
N ASP A 221 -16.51 0.13 1.05
CA ASP A 221 -17.16 -0.69 2.07
C ASP A 221 -16.15 -1.23 3.08
N TRP A 222 -14.95 -1.60 2.64
CA TRP A 222 -13.92 -2.15 3.52
C TRP A 222 -12.92 -1.12 4.04
N ALA A 223 -12.90 0.11 3.50
CA ALA A 223 -11.94 1.13 3.91
C ALA A 223 -12.01 1.39 5.43
N PRO A 224 -10.90 1.26 6.17
CA PRO A 224 -10.90 1.36 7.63
C PRO A 224 -10.97 2.81 8.14
N GLY A 225 -11.22 3.78 7.26
CA GLY A 225 -11.21 5.21 7.59
C GLY A 225 -11.98 6.03 6.56
N PRO A 226 -12.22 7.32 6.84
CA PRO A 226 -13.07 8.14 5.99
C PRO A 226 -12.44 8.41 4.62
N LEU A 227 -13.29 8.40 3.60
CA LEU A 227 -12.99 8.87 2.25
C LEU A 227 -13.41 10.33 2.14
N VAL A 228 -12.44 11.23 2.07
CA VAL A 228 -12.64 12.68 2.01
C VAL A 228 -12.18 13.22 0.67
N ARG A 229 -12.89 14.21 0.13
CA ARG A 229 -12.60 14.76 -1.22
C ARG A 229 -12.13 16.21 -1.18
N THR A 230 -12.30 16.90 -0.05
CA THR A 230 -11.97 18.32 0.10
C THR A 230 -10.99 18.54 1.24
N VAL A 231 -10.23 19.64 1.18
CA VAL A 231 -9.35 20.06 2.29
C VAL A 231 -10.15 20.40 3.54
N VAL A 232 -11.39 20.86 3.40
CA VAL A 232 -12.30 21.14 4.53
C VAL A 232 -12.61 19.87 5.30
N ASP A 233 -12.99 18.80 4.60
CA ASP A 233 -13.26 17.50 5.24
C ASP A 233 -11.98 16.90 5.83
N LEU A 234 -10.85 17.02 5.13
CA LEU A 234 -9.55 16.58 5.63
C LEU A 234 -9.19 17.32 6.93
N ASN A 235 -9.37 18.64 6.99
CA ASN A 235 -9.18 19.43 8.20
C ASN A 235 -10.07 18.96 9.36
N HIS A 236 -11.33 18.65 9.08
CA HIS A 236 -12.26 18.15 10.10
C HIS A 236 -11.76 16.83 10.70
N VAL A 237 -11.31 15.89 9.86
CA VAL A 237 -10.80 14.59 10.30
C VAL A 237 -9.45 14.70 11.04
N LEU A 238 -8.56 15.59 10.58
CA LEU A 238 -7.25 15.80 11.22
C LEU A 238 -7.34 16.58 12.53
N ALA A 239 -8.38 17.39 12.73
CA ALA A 239 -8.63 18.10 13.98
C ALA A 239 -9.01 17.13 15.13
N MET A 240 -9.58 15.97 14.81
CA MET A 240 -9.87 14.94 15.82
C MET A 240 -8.57 14.24 16.25
N PRO A 241 -8.35 13.96 17.53
CA PRO A 241 -7.18 13.17 17.95
C PRO A 241 -7.21 11.78 17.33
N GLY A 242 -6.04 11.18 17.11
CA GLY A 242 -5.95 9.75 16.79
C GLY A 242 -6.50 8.90 17.94
N ALA A 243 -7.19 7.82 17.61
CA ALA A 243 -7.60 6.78 18.55
C ALA A 243 -7.27 5.43 17.93
N PRO A 244 -6.88 4.39 18.70
CA PRO A 244 -6.59 3.08 18.13
C PRO A 244 -7.70 2.63 17.17
N LEU A 245 -7.33 2.43 15.90
CA LEU A 245 -8.28 2.08 14.85
C LEU A 245 -8.69 0.62 15.02
N GLN A 246 -9.99 0.34 15.03
CA GLN A 246 -10.47 -1.05 15.10
C GLN A 246 -10.26 -1.75 13.75
N LEU A 247 -9.06 -2.28 13.55
CA LEU A 247 -8.64 -2.91 12.30
C LEU A 247 -9.00 -4.39 12.20
N THR A 248 -9.72 -4.96 13.17
CA THR A 248 -10.01 -6.40 13.20
C THR A 248 -10.71 -6.88 11.93
N GLN A 249 -11.78 -6.21 11.50
CA GLN A 249 -12.51 -6.58 10.29
C GLN A 249 -11.65 -6.36 9.02
N PHE A 250 -10.95 -5.24 8.96
CA PHE A 250 -10.04 -4.92 7.85
C PHE A 250 -8.93 -5.98 7.71
N ASN A 251 -8.28 -6.35 8.82
CA ASN A 251 -7.21 -7.33 8.83
C ASN A 251 -7.72 -8.76 8.61
N GLN A 252 -8.93 -9.10 9.07
CA GLN A 252 -9.61 -10.35 8.72
C GLN A 252 -9.95 -10.44 7.23
N LEU A 253 -10.15 -9.31 6.57
CA LEU A 253 -10.38 -9.28 5.13
C LEU A 253 -9.07 -9.36 4.34
N TRP A 254 -8.08 -8.54 4.68
CA TRP A 254 -6.91 -8.31 3.82
C TRP A 254 -5.62 -8.95 4.30
N ASN A 255 -5.44 -9.14 5.62
CA ASN A 255 -4.16 -9.44 6.26
C ASN A 255 -4.13 -10.79 7.00
N THR A 256 -5.03 -11.74 6.69
CA THR A 256 -5.17 -13.01 7.44
C THR A 256 -3.90 -13.85 7.53
N ARG A 257 -2.98 -13.71 6.57
CA ARG A 257 -1.70 -14.41 6.54
C ARG A 257 -0.47 -13.49 6.61
N ASN A 258 -0.68 -12.19 6.80
CA ASN A 258 0.38 -11.20 6.99
C ASN A 258 0.72 -11.08 8.49
N ASP A 259 1.13 -12.19 9.09
CA ASP A 259 1.23 -12.39 10.55
C ASP A 259 2.68 -12.50 11.05
N GLY A 260 3.67 -12.12 10.21
CA GLY A 260 5.08 -12.22 10.56
C GLY A 260 5.77 -13.51 10.13
N HIS A 261 5.01 -14.46 9.56
CA HIS A 261 5.51 -15.78 9.16
C HIS A 261 5.37 -16.05 7.66
N ALA A 262 5.11 -15.03 6.83
CA ALA A 262 4.91 -15.20 5.39
C ALA A 262 6.15 -15.74 4.68
N ILE A 263 7.36 -15.29 5.05
CA ILE A 263 8.63 -15.78 4.49
C ILE A 263 8.79 -17.27 4.79
N GLU A 264 8.65 -17.66 6.06
CA GLU A 264 8.79 -19.05 6.49
C GLU A 264 7.79 -19.96 5.77
N ARG A 265 6.52 -19.55 5.73
CA ARG A 265 5.45 -20.30 5.10
C ARG A 265 5.65 -20.43 3.59
N THR A 266 6.12 -19.36 2.94
CA THR A 266 6.45 -19.36 1.51
C THR A 266 7.61 -20.31 1.22
N LEU A 267 8.69 -20.25 1.98
CA LEU A 267 9.83 -21.15 1.81
C LEU A 267 9.45 -22.60 2.07
N ALA A 268 8.70 -22.89 3.14
CA ALA A 268 8.24 -24.24 3.46
C ALA A 268 7.34 -24.83 2.36
N TYR A 269 6.50 -24.00 1.73
CA TYR A 269 5.58 -24.44 0.68
C TYR A 269 6.28 -24.75 -0.65
N PHE A 270 7.23 -23.90 -1.06
CA PHE A 270 7.91 -24.05 -2.36
C PHE A 270 9.22 -24.84 -2.29
N TYR A 271 9.84 -24.90 -1.13
CA TYR A 271 11.11 -25.58 -0.86
C TYR A 271 11.00 -26.42 0.42
N PRO A 272 10.10 -27.43 0.45
CA PRO A 272 9.99 -28.31 1.61
C PRO A 272 11.34 -28.98 1.87
N ARG A 273 11.80 -28.95 3.12
CA ARG A 273 13.01 -29.69 3.51
C ARG A 273 12.76 -31.16 3.24
N VAL A 274 13.49 -31.73 2.29
CA VAL A 274 13.53 -33.18 2.10
C VAL A 274 14.16 -33.74 3.37
N THR A 275 13.35 -34.35 4.24
CA THR A 275 13.86 -35.18 5.31
C THR A 275 14.41 -36.43 4.62
N THR A 276 15.71 -36.45 4.37
CA THR A 276 16.41 -37.71 4.12
C THR A 276 16.34 -38.51 5.42
N THR A 277 15.33 -39.37 5.53
CA THR A 277 15.42 -40.53 6.42
C THR A 277 16.61 -41.35 5.95
N ALA A 278 17.54 -41.57 6.88
CA ALA A 278 18.81 -42.27 6.69
C ALA A 278 18.64 -43.70 6.14
#